data_AF-A0A1G8TTS8-F1
#
_entry.id   AF-A0A1G8TTS8-F1
#
_cell.length_a   1.000
_cell.length_b   1.000
_cell.length_c   1.000
_cell.angle_alpha   90.00
_cell.angle_beta   90.00
_cell.angle_gamma   90.00
#
_symmetry.space_group_name_H-M   'P 1'
#
loop_
_entity.id
_entity.type
_entity.pdbx_description
1 polymer ?
#
loop_
_entity_poly.entity_id
_entity_poly.type
_entity_poly.pdbx_seq_one_letter_code
_entity_poly.pdbx_strand_id
1 'polypeptide(L)'
;MRPSLVLLAGPNGAGKSTLYQTRVAPSFSGPFINADLIQRDELRDASMEASYRAAQIAAERRADLLEARKSFATETVFSHPSKLDVIRDARARLYGRRHACGRG
;
A
#
# COMPACT_ATOMS: atom_id res chain seq x y z
N MET A 1 1.15 17.96 12.56
CA MET A 1 1.20 17.64 11.11
C MET A 1 -0.08 16.93 10.71
N ARG A 2 -0.58 17.14 9.48
CA ARG A 2 -1.73 16.37 8.95
C ARG A 2 -1.25 14.98 8.49
N PRO A 3 -1.98 13.88 8.79
CA PRO A 3 -1.60 12.56 8.32
C PRO A 3 -1.65 12.47 6.80
N SER A 4 -0.72 11.71 6.23
CA SER A 4 -0.53 11.53 4.79
C SER A 4 -0.54 10.06 4.41
N LEU A 5 -1.31 9.74 3.37
CA LEU A 5 -1.34 8.42 2.75
C LEU A 5 -0.58 8.49 1.42
N VAL A 6 0.43 7.64 1.26
CA VAL A 6 1.09 7.41 -0.04
C VAL A 6 0.60 6.10 -0.62
N LEU A 7 -0.13 6.15 -1.73
CA LEU A 7 -0.62 4.98 -2.43
C LEU A 7 0.22 4.76 -3.70
N LEU A 8 0.89 3.61 -3.77
CA LEU A 8 1.62 3.17 -4.95
C LEU A 8 0.78 2.14 -5.68
N ALA A 9 0.26 2.53 -6.84
CA ALA A 9 -0.64 1.71 -7.65
C ALA A 9 -0.04 1.49 -9.04
N GLY A 10 -0.16 0.26 -9.55
CA GLY A 10 0.35 -0.15 -10.86
C GLY A 10 0.54 -1.67 -10.94
N PRO A 11 0.73 -2.22 -12.15
CA PRO A 11 0.87 -3.66 -12.33
C PRO A 11 2.12 -4.21 -11.64
N ASN A 12 2.18 -5.54 -11.52
CA ASN A 12 3.40 -6.24 -11.12
C ASN A 12 4.53 -5.89 -12.08
N GLY A 13 5.74 -5.71 -11.54
CA GLY A 13 6.92 -5.31 -12.34
C GLY A 13 6.98 -3.83 -12.73
N ALA A 14 6.00 -2.99 -12.39
CA ALA A 14 6.01 -1.55 -12.73
C ALA A 14 7.04 -0.71 -11.92
N GLY A 15 7.88 -1.32 -11.09
CA GLY A 15 8.90 -0.61 -10.31
C GLY A 15 8.37 0.18 -9.10
N LYS A 16 7.17 -0.14 -8.60
CA LYS A 16 6.52 0.56 -7.46
C LYS A 16 7.38 0.55 -6.19
N SER A 17 7.95 -0.60 -5.84
CA SER A 17 8.82 -0.69 -4.66
C SER A 17 10.12 0.11 -4.85
N THR A 18 10.67 0.15 -6.07
CA THR A 18 11.81 1.03 -6.41
C THR A 18 11.43 2.50 -6.28
N LEU A 19 10.25 2.90 -6.78
CA LEU A 19 9.70 4.24 -6.63
C LEU A 19 9.56 4.63 -5.15
N TYR A 20 9.06 3.72 -4.31
CA TYR A 20 9.00 3.91 -2.87
C TYR A 20 10.39 4.21 -2.28
N GLN A 21 11.34 3.31 -2.48
CA GLN A 21 12.67 3.40 -1.86
C GLN A 21 13.43 4.66 -2.28
N THR A 22 13.32 5.04 -3.56
CA THR A 22 14.10 6.14 -4.13
C THR A 22 13.49 7.52 -3.89
N ARG A 23 12.15 7.64 -3.83
CA ARG A 23 11.47 8.94 -3.89
C ARG A 23 10.50 9.20 -2.75
N VAL A 24 10.04 8.16 -2.05
CA VAL A 24 9.09 8.30 -0.94
C VAL A 24 9.81 8.11 0.38
N ALA A 25 10.50 6.98 0.57
CA ALA A 25 11.17 6.61 1.81
C ALA A 25 12.13 7.70 2.36
N PRO A 26 12.91 8.43 1.54
CA PRO A 26 13.82 9.46 2.06
C PRO A 26 13.12 10.65 2.75
N SER A 27 11.83 10.87 2.47
CA SER A 27 11.07 12.02 2.99
C SER A 27 9.77 11.62 3.67
N PHE A 28 9.58 10.31 3.93
CA PHE A 28 8.36 9.76 4.50
C PHE A 28 8.69 8.88 5.71
N SER A 29 8.15 9.24 6.87
CA SER A 29 8.41 8.55 8.14
C SER A 29 7.34 7.53 8.55
N GLY A 30 6.33 7.32 7.70
CA GLY A 30 5.27 6.33 7.96
C GLY A 30 5.68 4.92 7.54
N PRO A 31 5.07 3.87 8.12
CA PRO A 31 5.34 2.49 7.73
C PRO A 31 4.91 2.24 6.28
N PHE A 32 5.61 1.30 5.62
CA PHE A 32 5.24 0.80 4.30
C PHE A 32 4.52 -0.53 4.42
N ILE A 33 3.25 -0.56 4.03
CA ILE A 33 2.38 -1.74 4.10
C ILE A 33 2.26 -2.36 2.70
N ASN A 34 2.89 -3.53 2.52
CA ASN A 34 2.87 -4.29 1.28
C ASN A 34 2.63 -5.78 1.61
N ALA A 35 1.62 -6.39 0.97
CA ALA A 35 1.24 -7.78 1.21
C ALA A 35 2.34 -8.78 0.79
N ASP A 36 3.08 -8.51 -0.29
CA ASP A 36 4.16 -9.38 -0.75
C ASP A 36 5.32 -9.38 0.25
N LEU A 37 5.60 -8.22 0.88
CA LEU A 37 6.60 -8.13 1.96
C LEU A 37 6.13 -8.90 3.20
N ILE A 38 4.86 -8.78 3.59
CA ILE A 38 4.29 -9.52 4.71
C ILE A 38 4.37 -11.03 4.45
N GLN A 39 3.99 -11.47 3.24
CA GLN A 39 4.07 -12.88 2.86
C GLN A 39 5.51 -13.39 2.94
N ARG A 40 6.46 -12.65 2.38
CA ARG A 40 7.86 -13.08 2.30
C ARG A 40 8.58 -13.01 3.64
N ASP A 41 8.44 -11.92 4.37
CA ASP A 41 9.28 -11.61 5.54
C ASP A 41 8.66 -12.13 6.84
N GLU A 42 7.33 -12.08 6.96
CA GLU A 42 6.60 -12.42 8.19
C GLU A 42 6.00 -13.83 8.13
N LEU A 43 5.21 -14.15 7.09
CA LEU A 43 4.63 -15.48 6.94
C LEU A 43 5.66 -16.51 6.48
N ARG A 44 6.63 -16.07 5.68
CA ARG A 44 7.70 -16.91 5.09
C ARG A 44 7.16 -18.11 4.35
N ASP A 45 6.02 -17.93 3.69
CA ASP A 45 5.31 -18.97 2.95
C ASP A 45 4.92 -18.45 1.56
N ALA A 46 5.32 -19.18 0.52
CA ALA A 46 5.03 -18.86 -0.88
C ALA A 46 3.67 -19.41 -1.35
N SER A 47 2.91 -20.09 -0.48
CA SER A 47 1.61 -20.65 -0.80
C SER A 47 0.60 -19.58 -1.19
N MET A 48 -0.37 -19.99 -2.01
CA MET A 48 -1.49 -19.12 -2.38
C MET A 48 -2.33 -18.73 -1.14
N GLU A 49 -2.49 -19.63 -0.17
CA GLU A 49 -3.17 -19.33 1.10
C GLU A 49 -2.44 -18.22 1.87
N ALA A 50 -1.10 -18.30 1.99
CA ALA A 50 -0.31 -17.25 2.63
C ALA A 50 -0.42 -15.90 1.90
N SER A 51 -0.56 -15.89 0.57
CA SER A 51 -0.82 -14.68 -0.19
C SER A 51 -2.15 -14.02 0.20
N TYR A 52 -3.22 -14.81 0.35
CA TYR A 52 -4.50 -14.31 0.84
C TYR A 52 -4.42 -13.79 2.29
N ARG A 53 -3.76 -14.54 3.18
CA ARG A 53 -3.55 -14.10 4.56
C ARG A 53 -2.73 -12.82 4.67
N ALA A 54 -1.66 -12.71 3.89
CA ALA A 54 -0.85 -11.49 3.85
C ALA A 54 -1.64 -10.28 3.36
N ALA A 55 -2.55 -10.48 2.39
CA ALA A 55 -3.46 -9.44 1.93
C ALA A 55 -4.45 -8.99 3.02
N GLN A 56 -4.95 -9.92 3.85
CA GLN A 56 -5.81 -9.62 5.01
C GLN A 56 -5.03 -8.84 6.08
N ILE A 57 -3.85 -9.30 6.48
CA ILE A 57 -2.98 -8.60 7.44
C ILE A 57 -2.66 -7.18 6.95
N ALA A 58 -2.36 -7.02 5.66
CA ALA A 58 -2.13 -5.71 5.07
C ALA A 58 -3.38 -4.81 5.17
N ALA A 59 -4.58 -5.37 5.00
CA ALA A 59 -5.84 -4.62 5.12
C ALA A 59 -6.11 -4.17 6.55
N GLU A 60 -5.93 -5.05 7.53
CA GLU A 60 -6.07 -4.76 8.96
C GLU A 60 -5.13 -3.63 9.39
N ARG A 61 -3.83 -3.73 9.07
CA ARG A 61 -2.85 -2.69 9.41
C ARG A 61 -3.19 -1.33 8.80
N ARG A 62 -3.71 -1.32 7.57
CA ARG A 62 -4.18 -0.07 6.95
C ARG A 62 -5.36 0.52 7.71
N ALA A 63 -6.32 -0.32 8.11
CA ALA A 63 -7.48 0.12 8.88
C ALA A 63 -7.03 0.73 10.23
N ASP A 64 -6.14 0.07 10.95
CA ASP A 64 -5.61 0.54 12.24
C ASP A 64 -4.91 1.90 12.11
N LEU A 65 -4.09 2.06 11.06
CA LEU A 65 -3.36 3.31 10.81
C LEU A 65 -4.29 4.45 10.37
N LEU A 66 -5.36 4.13 9.63
CA LEU A 66 -6.40 5.08 9.26
C LEU A 66 -7.18 5.56 10.50
N GLU A 67 -7.60 4.63 11.36
CA GLU A 67 -8.30 4.93 12.61
C GLU A 67 -7.43 5.78 13.55
N ALA A 68 -6.16 5.39 13.71
CA ALA A 68 -5.19 6.12 14.50
C ALA A 68 -4.73 7.45 13.87
N ARG A 69 -5.22 7.79 12.66
CA ARG A 69 -4.81 8.97 11.89
C ARG A 69 -3.29 9.10 11.78
N LYS A 70 -2.61 7.98 11.49
CA LYS A 70 -1.16 7.93 11.27
C LYS A 70 -0.84 7.94 9.77
N SER A 71 0.26 8.59 9.42
CA SER A 71 0.76 8.54 8.04
C SER A 71 1.27 7.14 7.72
N PHE A 72 0.95 6.61 6.55
CA PHE A 72 1.51 5.36 6.05
C PHE A 72 1.60 5.33 4.51
N ALA A 73 2.48 4.49 3.99
CA ALA A 73 2.59 4.21 2.58
C ALA A 73 2.10 2.78 2.32
N THR A 74 1.49 2.54 1.16
CA THR A 74 1.05 1.19 0.80
C THR A 74 1.20 0.95 -0.69
N GLU A 75 1.60 -0.27 -1.05
CA GLU A 75 1.64 -0.75 -2.42
C GLU A 75 0.49 -1.73 -2.65
N THR A 76 -0.22 -1.55 -3.76
CA THR A 76 -1.26 -2.48 -4.19
C THR A 76 -1.11 -2.78 -5.68
N VAL A 77 -1.31 -4.06 -5.99
CA VAL A 77 -1.41 -4.56 -7.36
C VAL A 77 -2.89 -4.67 -7.69
N PHE A 78 -3.33 -3.94 -8.71
CA PHE A 78 -4.70 -4.06 -9.25
C PHE A 78 -4.82 -5.30 -10.15
N SER A 79 -4.56 -6.49 -9.60
CA SER A 79 -4.67 -7.76 -10.33
C SER A 79 -5.95 -8.54 -10.03
N HIS A 80 -6.83 -8.03 -9.17
CA HIS A 80 -8.14 -8.62 -8.91
C HIS A 80 -9.26 -7.56 -9.03
N PRO A 81 -10.37 -7.87 -9.74
CA PRO A 81 -11.50 -6.95 -9.93
C PRO A 81 -12.13 -6.42 -8.65
N SER A 82 -11.98 -7.12 -7.52
CA SER A 82 -12.55 -6.74 -6.21
C SER A 82 -11.85 -5.60 -5.48
N LYS A 83 -10.77 -5.02 -6.03
CA LYS A 83 -9.95 -3.99 -5.34
C LYS A 83 -10.26 -2.54 -5.74
N LEU A 84 -11.24 -2.30 -6.62
CA LEU A 84 -11.72 -0.95 -6.95
C LEU A 84 -12.38 -0.24 -5.75
N ASP A 85 -12.85 -0.99 -4.76
CA ASP A 85 -13.56 -0.45 -3.59
C ASP A 85 -12.63 0.35 -2.65
N VAL A 86 -11.34 -0.01 -2.57
CA VAL A 86 -10.35 0.70 -1.74
C VAL A 86 -10.08 2.12 -2.25
N ILE A 87 -10.10 2.33 -3.58
CA ILE A 87 -9.99 3.69 -4.16
C ILE A 87 -11.24 4.50 -3.85
N ARG A 88 -12.42 3.86 -3.87
CA ARG A 88 -13.71 4.48 -3.59
C ARG A 88 -13.76 4.98 -2.14
N ASP A 89 -13.31 4.18 -1.19
CA ASP A 89 -13.29 4.52 0.24
C ASP A 89 -12.27 5.61 0.58
N ALA A 90 -11.08 5.58 -0.03
CA ALA A 90 -10.08 6.63 0.17
C ALA A 90 -10.54 8.00 -0.36
N ARG A 91 -11.37 8.02 -1.41
CA ARG A 91 -11.97 9.23 -1.98
C ARG A 91 -13.03 9.85 -1.07
N ALA A 92 -13.78 9.03 -0.33
CA ALA A 92 -14.83 9.49 0.58
C ALA A 92 -14.27 10.15 1.86
N ARG A 93 -13.02 9.85 2.24
CA ARG A 93 -12.44 10.26 3.53
C ARG A 93 -11.36 11.35 3.45
N LEU A 94 -11.35 12.16 2.39
CA LEU A 94 -10.59 13.44 2.29
C LEU A 94 -9.06 13.33 2.45
N TYR A 95 -8.43 12.26 1.95
CA TYR A 95 -6.97 12.24 1.77
C TYR A 95 -6.60 12.96 0.47
N GLY A 96 -5.85 14.07 0.59
CA GLY A 96 -5.31 14.82 -0.54
C GLY A 96 -4.37 13.94 -1.37
N ARG A 97 -4.78 13.59 -2.59
CA ARG A 97 -4.00 12.78 -3.53
C ARG A 97 -2.70 13.50 -3.91
N ARG A 98 -1.56 12.84 -3.72
CA ARG A 98 -0.37 13.09 -4.55
C ARG A 98 -0.20 11.91 -5.49
N HIS A 99 -0.52 12.15 -6.75
CA HIS A 99 -0.29 11.24 -7.86
C HIS A 99 1.18 11.35 -8.27
N ALA A 100 1.94 10.27 -8.21
CA ALA A 100 3.20 10.14 -8.94
C ALA A 100 2.95 9.22 -10.13
N CYS A 101 2.47 9.81 -11.22
CA CYS A 101 2.42 9.17 -12.53
C CYS A 101 3.84 9.14 -13.09
N GLY A 102 4.53 8.00 -13.00
CA GLY A 102 5.78 7.79 -13.73
C GLY A 102 5.48 7.68 -15.22
N ARG A 103 5.83 8.71 -16.00
CA ARG A 103 6.14 8.56 -17.42
C ARG A 103 7.63 8.79 -17.60
N GLY A 104 8.25 7.92 -18.41
CA GLY A 104 9.46 8.13 -19.21
C GLY A 104 10.63 8.82 -18.52
#